data_AF-A0A7S1HI94-F1
#
_entry.id   AF-A0A7S1HI94-F1
#
_cell.length_a   1.000
_cell.length_b   1.000
_cell.length_c   1.000
_cell.angle_alpha   90.00
_cell.angle_beta   90.00
_cell.angle_gamma   90.00
#
_symmetry.space_group_name_H-M   'P 1'
#
loop_
_entity.id
_entity.type
_entity.pdbx_description
1 polymer ?
#
loop_
_entity_poly.entity_id
_entity_poly.type
_entity_poly.pdbx_seq_one_letter_code
_entity_poly.pdbx_strand_id
1 'polypeptide(L)'
;GGTTLAIRATRLGAAPAEKTLLYQLGVSALALCAAAAWAGEAPPASVSWRLLGLFGFQAVIVSFASYLAWFWLVRHYAATRLAVFTLSTPLFGLLAGALLLGEGISARLVLSLGALAAGIVLVNRR
;
A
#
# COMPACT_ATOMS: atom_id res chain seq x y z
N GLY A 1 7.46 6.99 -11.88
CA GLY A 1 7.37 7.69 -13.17
C GLY A 1 6.84 6.79 -14.26
N GLY A 2 7.65 5.83 -14.72
CA GLY A 2 7.27 4.91 -15.82
C GLY A 2 6.06 4.02 -15.55
N THR A 3 5.85 3.58 -14.31
CA THR A 3 4.68 2.78 -13.91
C THR A 3 3.36 3.57 -13.97
N THR A 4 3.38 4.85 -13.62
CA THR A 4 2.21 5.75 -13.70
C THR A 4 1.81 6.05 -15.15
N LEU A 5 2.80 6.20 -16.03
CA LEU A 5 2.58 6.40 -17.47
C LEU A 5 2.07 5.10 -18.15
N ALA A 6 2.61 3.94 -17.76
CA ALA A 6 2.16 2.64 -18.27
C ALA A 6 0.69 2.34 -17.90
N ILE A 7 0.24 2.75 -16.71
CA ILE A 7 -1.14 2.56 -16.22
C ILE A 7 -2.13 3.50 -16.95
N ARG A 8 -1.73 4.74 -17.29
CA ARG A 8 -2.61 5.67 -18.03
C ARG A 8 -2.64 5.41 -19.54
N ALA A 9 -1.59 4.83 -20.12
CA ALA A 9 -1.48 4.59 -21.56
C ALA A 9 -2.22 3.31 -22.04
N THR A 10 -2.59 2.40 -21.12
CA THR A 10 -3.27 1.15 -21.47
C THR A 10 -4.75 1.18 -21.06
N ARG A 11 -5.62 0.60 -21.90
CA ARG A 11 -7.07 0.43 -21.66
C ARG A 11 -7.38 -0.60 -20.55
N LEU A 12 -6.67 -0.55 -19.42
CA LEU A 12 -7.00 -1.31 -18.21
C LEU A 12 -8.05 -0.60 -17.34
N GLY A 13 -8.43 0.64 -17.67
CA GLY A 13 -9.48 1.41 -16.98
C GLY A 13 -10.93 0.91 -17.19
N ALA A 14 -11.16 -0.18 -17.92
CA ALA A 14 -12.49 -0.73 -18.18
C ALA A 14 -12.75 -2.10 -17.52
N ALA A 15 -11.76 -2.68 -16.84
CA ALA A 15 -11.94 -3.93 -16.11
C ALA A 15 -12.40 -3.63 -14.67
N PRO A 16 -13.40 -4.36 -14.12
CA PRO A 16 -13.83 -4.18 -12.75
C PRO A 16 -12.64 -4.38 -11.80
N ALA A 17 -12.33 -3.34 -11.01
CA ALA A 17 -11.17 -3.30 -10.13
C ALA A 17 -11.15 -4.49 -9.15
N GLU A 18 -12.33 -5.02 -8.80
CA GLU A 18 -12.43 -6.22 -7.97
C GLU A 18 -11.78 -7.44 -8.63
N LYS A 19 -11.94 -7.62 -9.95
CA LYS A 19 -11.35 -8.75 -10.67
C LYS A 19 -9.84 -8.59 -10.80
N THR A 20 -9.35 -7.39 -11.07
CA THR A 20 -7.90 -7.13 -11.14
C THR A 20 -7.23 -7.40 -9.80
N LEU A 21 -7.83 -6.95 -8.69
CA LEU A 21 -7.37 -7.25 -7.33
C LEU A 21 -7.36 -8.74 -7.03
N LEU A 22 -8.43 -9.45 -7.40
CA LEU A 22 -8.54 -10.89 -7.19
C LEU A 22 -7.43 -11.64 -7.94
N TYR A 23 -7.20 -11.29 -9.21
CA TYR A 23 -6.12 -11.88 -10.00
C TYR A 23 -4.75 -11.51 -9.45
N GLN A 24 -4.55 -10.26 -9.01
CA GLN A 24 -3.28 -9.84 -8.42
C GLN A 24 -2.99 -10.62 -7.12
N LEU A 25 -3.94 -10.69 -6.18
CA LEU A 25 -3.76 -11.48 -4.95
C LEU A 25 -3.54 -12.97 -5.26
N GLY A 26 -4.32 -13.54 -6.18
CA GLY A 26 -4.20 -14.95 -6.56
C GLY A 26 -2.86 -15.28 -7.21
N VAL A 27 -2.42 -14.48 -8.18
CA VAL A 27 -1.13 -14.66 -8.86
C VAL A 27 0.02 -14.41 -7.89
N SER A 28 -0.05 -13.37 -7.05
CA SER A 28 0.96 -13.11 -6.03
C SER A 28 1.05 -14.24 -5.00
N ALA A 29 -0.08 -14.83 -4.58
CA ALA A 29 -0.07 -15.97 -3.67
C ALA A 29 0.65 -17.17 -4.30
N LEU A 30 0.32 -17.53 -5.55
CA LEU A 30 1.00 -18.62 -6.26
C LEU A 30 2.50 -18.35 -6.45
N ALA A 31 2.86 -17.12 -6.85
CA ALA A 31 4.25 -16.73 -7.05
C ALA A 31 5.06 -16.76 -5.74
N LEU A 32 4.48 -16.28 -4.63
CA LEU A 32 5.12 -16.31 -3.31
C LEU A 32 5.26 -17.73 -2.77
N CYS A 33 4.25 -18.60 -2.96
CA CYS A 33 4.37 -20.01 -2.61
C CYS A 33 5.47 -20.71 -3.42
N ALA A 34 5.56 -20.44 -4.72
CA ALA A 34 6.63 -20.97 -5.57
C ALA A 34 8.01 -20.45 -5.16
N ALA A 35 8.12 -19.16 -4.83
CA ALA A 35 9.35 -18.55 -4.34
C ALA A 35 9.78 -19.14 -2.98
N ALA A 36 8.85 -19.35 -2.04
CA ALA A 36 9.12 -19.97 -0.76
C ALA A 36 9.61 -21.42 -0.92
N ALA A 37 8.99 -22.19 -1.83
CA ALA A 37 9.44 -23.53 -2.17
C ALA A 37 10.85 -23.53 -2.78
N TRP A 38 11.15 -22.56 -3.65
CA TRP A 38 12.48 -22.43 -4.24
C TRP A 38 13.55 -21.97 -3.24
N ALA A 39 13.18 -21.12 -2.29
CA ALA A 39 14.05 -20.66 -1.19
C ALA A 39 14.28 -21.74 -0.12
N GLY A 40 13.56 -22.86 -0.17
CA GLY A 40 13.65 -23.94 0.82
C GLY A 40 13.05 -23.59 2.18
N GLU A 41 12.14 -22.61 2.24
CA GLU A 41 11.44 -22.28 3.49
C GLU A 41 10.57 -23.47 3.92
N ALA A 42 10.77 -23.93 5.15
CA ALA A 42 9.96 -24.99 5.70
C ALA A 42 8.50 -24.49 5.84
N PRO A 43 7.51 -25.26 5.37
CA PRO A 43 6.12 -24.91 5.61
C PRO A 43 5.86 -24.80 7.12
N PRO A 44 4.93 -23.93 7.55
CA PRO A 44 4.66 -23.73 8.96
C PRO A 44 4.35 -25.08 9.63
N ALA A 45 5.13 -25.39 10.69
CA ALA A 45 5.10 -26.68 11.38
C ALA A 45 3.72 -27.04 11.98
N SER A 46 2.86 -26.03 12.17
CA SER A 46 1.45 -26.25 12.47
C SER A 46 0.60 -25.16 11.80
N VAL A 47 -0.38 -25.58 11.01
CA VAL A 47 -1.42 -24.69 10.50
C VAL A 47 -2.53 -24.66 11.54
N SER A 48 -2.48 -23.67 12.45
CA SER A 48 -3.55 -23.47 13.42
C SER A 48 -4.71 -22.69 12.80
N TRP A 49 -5.93 -22.93 13.29
CA TRP A 49 -7.11 -22.16 12.87
C TRP A 49 -6.95 -20.65 13.13
N ARG A 50 -6.17 -20.28 14.15
CA ARG A 50 -5.79 -18.88 14.42
C ARG A 50 -4.89 -18.30 13.34
N LEU A 51 -3.88 -19.03 12.87
CA LEU A 51 -2.99 -18.56 11.80
C LEU A 51 -3.75 -18.38 10.49
N LEU A 52 -4.63 -19.32 10.15
CA LEU A 52 -5.52 -19.17 8.98
C LEU A 52 -6.47 -17.98 9.13
N GLY A 53 -7.03 -17.77 10.32
CA GLY A 53 -7.89 -16.62 10.60
C GLY A 53 -7.17 -15.28 10.47
N LEU A 54 -5.96 -15.17 11.02
CA LEU A 54 -5.12 -13.97 10.91
C LEU A 54 -4.68 -13.71 9.46
N PHE A 55 -4.28 -14.77 8.73
CA PHE A 55 -3.94 -14.66 7.33
C PHE A 55 -5.13 -14.23 6.47
N GLY A 56 -6.32 -14.81 6.73
CA GLY A 56 -7.56 -14.41 6.08
C GLY A 56 -7.95 -12.97 6.38
N PHE A 57 -7.83 -12.54 7.64
CA PHE A 57 -8.07 -11.14 8.04
C PHE A 57 -7.11 -10.19 7.30
N GLN A 58 -5.82 -10.50 7.25
CA GLN A 58 -4.82 -9.71 6.54
C GLN A 58 -5.10 -9.64 5.03
N ALA A 59 -5.49 -10.75 4.41
CA ALA A 59 -5.76 -10.80 2.98
C ALA A 59 -7.06 -10.08 2.60
N VAL A 60 -8.15 -10.36 3.32
CA VAL A 60 -9.50 -9.87 2.96
C VAL A 60 -9.77 -8.48 3.52
N ILE A 61 -9.52 -8.27 4.82
CA ILE A 61 -9.85 -7.00 5.47
C ILE A 61 -8.75 -5.99 5.22
N VAL A 62 -7.50 -6.33 5.53
CA VAL A 62 -6.41 -5.36 5.42
C VAL A 62 -6.06 -5.08 3.97
N SER A 63 -5.82 -6.11 3.15
CA SER A 63 -5.38 -5.90 1.77
C SER A 63 -6.55 -5.60 0.82
N PHE A 64 -7.50 -6.52 0.68
CA PHE A 64 -8.56 -6.38 -0.31
C PHE A 64 -9.47 -5.18 -0.05
N ALA A 65 -9.99 -4.99 1.17
CA ALA A 65 -10.86 -3.85 1.46
C ALA A 65 -10.12 -2.50 1.34
N SER A 66 -8.87 -2.40 1.78
CA SER A 66 -8.09 -1.16 1.64
C SER A 66 -7.83 -0.80 0.18
N TYR A 67 -7.47 -1.76 -0.66
CA TYR A 67 -7.28 -1.50 -2.08
C TYR A 67 -8.59 -1.18 -2.80
N LEU A 68 -9.70 -1.84 -2.44
CA LEU A 68 -11.02 -1.50 -2.96
C LEU A 68 -11.41 -0.07 -2.60
N ALA A 69 -11.24 0.31 -1.32
CA ALA A 69 -11.47 1.66 -0.85
C ALA A 69 -10.56 2.68 -1.58
N TRP A 70 -9.29 2.34 -1.77
CA TRP A 70 -8.34 3.16 -2.53
C TRP A 70 -8.77 3.35 -3.99
N PHE A 71 -9.15 2.29 -4.70
CA PHE A 71 -9.66 2.40 -6.06
C PHE A 71 -10.95 3.20 -6.14
N TRP A 72 -11.85 3.03 -5.16
CA TRP A 72 -13.06 3.85 -5.05
C TRP A 72 -12.69 5.34 -4.89
N LEU A 73 -11.71 5.64 -4.03
CA LEU A 73 -11.21 6.99 -3.80
C LEU A 73 -10.57 7.58 -5.06
N VAL A 74 -9.75 6.82 -5.79
CA VAL A 74 -9.14 7.21 -7.07
C VAL A 74 -10.19 7.49 -8.15
N ARG A 75 -11.29 6.75 -8.15
CA ARG A 75 -12.38 6.91 -9.12
C ARG A 75 -13.27 8.12 -8.81
N HIS A 76 -13.47 8.45 -7.54
CA HIS A 76 -14.42 9.49 -7.10
C HIS A 76 -13.75 10.83 -6.74
N TYR A 77 -12.45 10.85 -6.44
CA TYR A 77 -11.73 12.06 -6.01
C TYR A 77 -10.61 12.46 -6.96
N ALA A 78 -10.43 13.77 -7.16
CA ALA A 78 -9.35 14.32 -7.97
C ALA A 78 -7.96 13.95 -7.40
N ALA A 79 -7.00 13.68 -8.29
CA ALA A 79 -5.63 13.27 -7.94
C ALA A 79 -4.95 14.16 -6.89
N THR A 80 -5.26 15.45 -6.89
CA THR A 80 -4.72 16.42 -5.92
C THR A 80 -5.19 16.15 -4.48
N ARG A 81 -6.45 15.72 -4.27
CA ARG A 81 -6.97 15.38 -2.92
C ARG A 81 -6.39 14.07 -2.41
N LEU A 82 -6.15 13.11 -3.31
CA LEU A 82 -5.50 11.84 -3.00
C LEU A 82 -4.04 12.04 -2.59
N ALA A 83 -3.31 12.92 -3.30
CA ALA A 83 -1.93 13.24 -2.99
C ALA A 83 -1.77 13.78 -1.56
N VAL A 84 -2.67 14.67 -1.13
CA VAL A 84 -2.68 15.21 0.25
C VAL A 84 -2.92 14.09 1.29
N PHE A 85 -3.80 13.13 0.98
CA PHE A 85 -4.07 12.01 1.88
C PHE A 85 -2.84 11.09 2.02
N THR A 86 -2.19 10.71 0.92
CA THR A 86 -0.97 9.88 0.94
C THR A 86 0.20 10.59 1.62
N LEU A 87 0.30 11.91 1.46
CA LEU A 87 1.27 12.77 2.15
C LEU A 87 1.02 12.89 3.66
N SER A 88 -0.23 12.70 4.09
CA SER A 88 -0.58 12.76 5.52
C SER A 88 -0.17 11.48 6.25
N THR A 89 -0.09 10.34 5.56
CA THR A 89 0.32 9.05 6.14
C THR A 89 1.64 9.11 6.93
N PRO A 90 2.76 9.64 6.40
CA PRO A 90 3.99 9.75 7.17
C PRO A 90 3.90 10.73 8.35
N LEU A 91 3.04 11.76 8.27
CA LEU A 91 2.79 12.66 9.39
C LEU A 91 2.04 11.95 10.52
N PHE A 92 0.99 11.19 10.19
CA PHE A 92 0.28 10.37 11.16
C PHE A 92 1.18 9.28 11.74
N GLY A 93 2.04 8.67 10.93
CA GLY A 93 3.04 7.70 11.39
C GLY A 93 4.03 8.32 12.39
N LEU A 94 4.52 9.54 12.11
CA LEU A 94 5.37 10.28 13.03
C LEU A 94 4.63 10.65 14.33
N LEU A 95 3.42 11.20 14.23
CA LEU A 95 2.63 11.56 15.41
C LEU A 95 2.32 10.33 16.26
N ALA A 96 1.96 9.21 15.63
CA ALA A 96 1.74 7.95 16.32
C ALA A 96 3.04 7.44 16.98
N GLY A 97 4.18 7.50 16.31
CA GLY A 97 5.48 7.13 16.88
C GLY A 97 5.87 8.01 18.08
N ALA A 98 5.70 9.32 17.96
CA ALA A 98 5.98 10.27 19.05
C ALA A 98 5.03 10.09 20.24
N LEU A 99 3.73 9.84 19.99
CA LEU A 99 2.71 9.70 21.04
C LEU A 99 2.68 8.30 21.67
N LEU A 100 2.88 7.23 20.89
CA LEU A 100 2.78 5.85 21.37
C LEU A 100 4.13 5.30 21.86
N LEU A 101 5.25 5.65 21.21
CA LEU A 101 6.58 5.18 21.59
C LEU A 101 7.40 6.23 22.37
N GLY A 102 6.90 7.48 22.48
CA GLY A 102 7.62 8.56 23.17
C GLY A 102 8.89 9.01 22.45
N GLU A 103 9.03 8.67 21.17
CA GLU A 103 10.23 9.04 20.40
C GLU A 103 10.30 10.55 20.23
N GLY A 104 11.43 11.14 20.66
CA GLY A 104 11.71 12.56 20.45
C GLY A 104 11.75 12.86 18.96
N ILE A 105 10.85 13.74 18.49
CA ILE A 105 10.79 14.17 17.10
C ILE A 105 12.13 14.81 16.74
N SER A 106 12.99 14.06 16.02
CA SER A 106 14.31 14.56 15.66
C SER A 106 14.22 15.60 14.54
N ALA A 107 15.07 16.64 14.60
CA ALA A 107 15.15 17.65 13.56
C ALA A 107 15.45 17.05 12.18
N ARG A 108 16.19 15.93 12.12
CA ARG A 108 16.50 15.20 10.89
C ARG A 108 15.23 14.64 10.23
N LEU A 109 14.29 14.13 11.02
CA LEU A 109 13.04 13.57 10.52
C LEU A 109 12.10 14.66 9.99
N VAL A 110 12.03 15.80 10.67
CA VAL A 110 11.27 16.98 10.22
C VAL A 110 11.84 17.51 8.89
N LEU A 111 13.17 17.57 8.76
CA LEU A 111 13.83 17.94 7.51
C LEU A 111 13.52 16.95 6.37
N SER A 112 13.50 15.64 6.64
CA SER A 112 13.13 14.62 5.64
C SER A 112 11.68 14.76 5.17
N LEU A 113 10.74 15.04 6.09
CA LEU A 113 9.34 15.31 5.75
C LEU A 113 9.17 16.60 4.95
N GLY A 114 9.90 17.66 5.31
CA GLY A 114 9.93 18.91 4.57
C GLY A 114 10.47 18.74 3.15
N ALA A 115 11.57 18.00 2.98
CA ALA A 115 12.14 17.68 1.67
C ALA A 115 11.19 16.83 0.81
N LEU A 116 10.51 15.85 1.41
CA LEU A 116 9.49 15.03 0.74
C LEU A 116 8.31 15.90 0.25
N ALA A 117 7.77 16.76 1.12
CA ALA A 117 6.67 17.66 0.78
C ALA A 117 7.07 18.64 -0.33
N ALA A 118 8.27 19.21 -0.27
CA ALA A 118 8.80 20.10 -1.30
C ALA A 118 8.95 19.38 -2.66
N GLY A 119 9.48 18.16 -2.67
CA GLY A 119 9.61 17.35 -3.88
C GLY A 119 8.25 17.05 -4.54
N ILE A 120 7.23 16.75 -3.73
CA ILE A 120 5.89 16.46 -4.25
C ILE A 120 5.21 17.73 -4.78
N VAL A 121 5.35 18.87 -4.11
CA VAL A 121 4.85 20.15 -4.63
C VAL A 121 5.52 20.52 -5.95
N LEU A 122 6.83 20.29 -6.08
CA LEU A 122 7.57 20.57 -7.31
C LEU A 122 7.10 19.69 -8.48
N VAL A 123 6.83 18.40 -8.22
CA VAL A 123 6.32 17.46 -9.23
C VAL A 123 4.87 17.76 -9.60
N ASN A 124 4.03 18.19 -8.64
CA ASN A 124 2.60 18.43 -8.84
C ASN A 124 2.27 19.83 -9.38
N ARG A 125 3.27 20.71 -9.53
CA ARG A 125 3.13 22.05 -10.15
C ARG A 125 3.44 22.06 -11.67
N ARG A 126 3.65 20.90 -12.28
CA ARG A 126 3.68 20.70 -13.74
C ARG A 126 2.50 19.84 -14.17
#